data_AF-A0A931GBE9-F1
#
_entry.id   AF-A0A931GBE9-F1
#
_cell.length_a   1.000
_cell.length_b   1.000
_cell.length_c   1.000
_cell.angle_alpha   90.00
_cell.angle_beta   90.00
_cell.angle_gamma   90.00
#
_symmetry.space_group_name_H-M   'P 1'
#
loop_
_entity.id
_entity.type
_entity.pdbx_description
1 polymer ?
#
loop_
_entity_poly.entity_id
_entity_poly.type
_entity_poly.pdbx_seq_one_letter_code
_entity_poly.pdbx_strand_id
1 'polypeptide(L)'
;MKTISVLEDRKKQIYQKGQDGFDIACEQKSLAGSVSQRACVFCGSRVVLYPIADALHLIHGPIGCASYTWDIRGALSSGPELHRMSFSTDLS
;
A
#
# COMPACT_ATOMS: atom_id res chain seq x y z
N MET A 1 -8.84 33.40 -2.41
CA MET A 1 -8.39 32.00 -2.37
C MET A 1 -9.63 31.14 -2.18
N LYS A 2 -9.98 30.26 -3.13
CA LYS A 2 -11.23 29.48 -3.06
C LYS A 2 -11.06 28.38 -2.01
N THR A 3 -11.88 28.38 -0.98
CA THR A 3 -11.82 27.39 0.10
C THR A 3 -12.19 26.03 -0.47
N ILE A 4 -11.23 25.10 -0.52
CA ILE A 4 -11.50 23.70 -0.88
C ILE A 4 -12.30 23.11 0.27
N SER A 5 -13.49 22.57 0.00
CA SER A 5 -14.29 21.89 1.02
C SER A 5 -13.57 20.61 1.44
N VAL A 6 -13.15 20.56 2.70
CA VAL A 6 -12.54 19.38 3.31
C VAL A 6 -13.63 18.46 3.84
N LEU A 7 -13.50 17.15 3.63
CA LEU A 7 -14.39 16.15 4.21
C LEU A 7 -14.30 16.18 5.74
N GLU A 8 -15.44 16.09 6.42
CA GLU A 8 -15.51 16.40 7.86
C GLU A 8 -14.62 15.49 8.71
N ASP A 9 -14.62 14.19 8.44
CA ASP A 9 -13.80 13.22 9.16
C ASP A 9 -12.29 13.33 8.83
N ARG A 10 -11.91 14.13 7.82
CA ARG A 10 -10.51 14.36 7.41
C ARG A 10 -9.92 15.62 8.03
N LYS A 11 -10.71 16.47 8.71
CA LYS A 11 -10.24 17.76 9.24
C LYS A 11 -9.04 17.63 10.19
N LYS A 12 -9.03 16.61 11.06
CA LYS A 12 -7.91 16.33 12.00
C LYS A 12 -6.65 15.76 11.32
N GLN A 13 -6.68 15.56 10.01
CA GLN A 13 -5.60 14.99 9.21
C GLN A 13 -4.98 16.02 8.25
N ILE A 14 -5.33 17.31 8.42
CA ILE A 14 -4.84 18.42 7.63
C ILE A 14 -4.40 19.52 8.59
N TYR A 15 -3.15 19.97 8.44
CA TYR A 15 -2.59 21.05 9.24
C TYR A 15 -1.83 22.03 8.36
N GLN A 16 -1.88 23.32 8.71
CA GLN A 16 -1.09 24.36 8.07
C GLN A 16 0.21 24.56 8.85
N LYS A 17 1.34 24.33 8.18
CA LYS A 17 2.67 24.53 8.76
C LYS A 17 2.88 26.02 9.12
N GLY A 18 3.36 26.30 10.33
CA GLY A 18 3.71 27.66 10.79
C GLY A 18 2.74 28.31 11.78
N GLN A 19 1.63 27.65 12.11
CA GLN A 19 0.85 27.93 13.33
C GLN A 19 1.38 27.08 14.51
N ASP A 20 0.72 27.15 15.67
CA ASP A 20 1.01 26.39 16.91
C ASP A 20 1.30 24.90 16.67
N GLY A 21 1.80 24.19 17.69
CA GLY A 21 2.11 22.76 17.63
C GLY A 21 1.00 21.92 16.97
N PHE A 22 1.38 20.97 16.12
CA PHE A 22 0.43 20.13 15.39
C PHE A 22 0.24 18.79 16.08
N ASP A 23 -1.01 18.33 16.18
CA ASP A 23 -1.40 16.98 16.59
C ASP A 23 -2.24 16.35 15.49
N ILE A 24 -1.57 15.66 14.56
CA ILE A 24 -2.22 15.07 13.38
C ILE A 24 -2.72 13.66 13.68
N ALA A 25 -4.01 13.41 13.42
CA ALA A 25 -4.62 12.11 13.67
C ALA A 25 -4.19 11.05 12.62
N CYS A 26 -3.13 10.31 12.92
CA CYS A 26 -2.63 9.19 12.09
C CYS A 26 -3.32 7.85 12.41
N GLU A 27 -2.99 6.81 11.64
CA GLU A 27 -3.45 5.42 11.85
C GLU A 27 -4.97 5.21 11.93
N GLN A 28 -5.76 6.17 11.43
CA GLN A 28 -7.21 6.04 11.34
C GLN A 28 -7.62 5.24 10.11
N LYS A 29 -8.82 4.64 10.11
CA LYS A 29 -9.39 4.02 8.90
C LYS A 29 -9.59 5.07 7.81
N SER A 30 -9.41 4.66 6.55
CA SER A 30 -9.69 5.55 5.41
C SER A 30 -11.18 5.85 5.33
N LEU A 31 -11.53 7.12 5.13
CA LEU A 31 -12.91 7.53 4.90
C LEU A 31 -13.43 6.92 3.59
N ALA A 32 -14.60 6.29 3.63
CA ALA A 32 -15.22 5.71 2.44
C ALA A 32 -15.49 6.77 1.37
N GLY A 33 -15.25 6.43 0.09
CA GLY A 33 -15.44 7.37 -1.02
C GLY A 33 -14.40 8.49 -1.12
N SER A 34 -13.40 8.55 -0.24
CA SER A 34 -12.36 9.59 -0.26
C SER A 34 -11.27 9.40 -1.32
N VAL A 35 -11.35 8.32 -2.12
CA VAL A 35 -10.32 7.95 -3.12
C VAL A 35 -8.93 7.91 -2.47
N SER A 36 -8.81 7.15 -1.39
CA SER A 36 -7.57 7.06 -0.61
C SER A 36 -6.43 6.44 -1.42
N GLN A 37 -5.21 6.95 -1.25
CA GLN A 37 -3.99 6.36 -1.82
C GLN A 37 -3.46 5.15 -1.04
N ARG A 38 -4.17 4.71 0.01
CA ARG A 38 -3.76 3.56 0.82
C ARG A 38 -4.01 2.24 0.08
N ALA A 39 -3.14 1.28 0.34
CA ALA A 39 -3.30 -0.11 -0.05
C ALA A 39 -3.66 -0.99 1.15
N CYS A 40 -3.93 -2.28 0.90
CA CYS A 40 -4.21 -3.24 1.96
C CYS A 40 -2.92 -3.81 2.59
N VAL A 41 -3.07 -4.49 3.73
CA VAL A 41 -1.97 -5.13 4.46
C VAL A 41 -1.21 -6.16 3.62
N PHE A 42 -1.90 -6.87 2.72
CA PHE A 42 -1.27 -7.82 1.81
C PHE A 42 -0.30 -7.11 0.84
N CYS A 43 -0.71 -6.00 0.22
CA CYS A 43 0.17 -5.22 -0.66
C CYS A 43 1.41 -4.74 0.12
N GLY A 44 1.23 -4.29 1.36
CA GLY A 44 2.34 -3.90 2.24
C GLY A 44 3.31 -5.05 2.51
N SER A 45 2.79 -6.24 2.88
CA SER A 45 3.60 -7.44 3.09
C SER A 45 4.38 -7.82 1.82
N ARG A 46 3.72 -7.82 0.66
CA ARG A 46 4.35 -8.15 -0.64
C ARG A 46 5.53 -7.23 -0.95
N VAL A 47 5.34 -5.92 -0.76
CA VAL A 47 6.42 -4.94 -0.91
C VAL A 47 7.59 -5.31 -0.01
N VAL A 48 7.36 -5.55 1.28
CA VAL A 48 8.43 -5.89 2.23
C VAL A 48 9.17 -7.18 1.87
N LEU A 49 8.46 -8.20 1.39
CA LEU A 49 9.02 -9.53 1.09
C LEU A 49 9.77 -9.61 -0.24
N TYR A 50 9.50 -8.72 -1.20
CA TYR A 50 10.15 -8.72 -2.52
C TYR A 50 11.69 -8.88 -2.52
N PRO A 51 12.47 -8.25 -1.60
CA PRO A 51 13.93 -8.39 -1.57
C PRO A 51 14.43 -9.77 -1.12
N ILE A 52 13.56 -10.67 -0.65
CA ILE A 52 13.94 -12.06 -0.37
C ILE A 52 13.95 -12.81 -1.71
N ALA A 53 15.08 -12.70 -2.40
CA ALA A 53 15.23 -13.06 -3.81
C ALA A 53 15.33 -14.57 -4.07
N ASP A 54 15.70 -15.33 -3.05
CA ASP A 54 15.90 -16.78 -3.05
C ASP A 54 14.69 -17.57 -2.52
N ALA A 55 13.57 -16.89 -2.26
CA ALA A 55 12.33 -17.51 -1.79
C ALA A 55 11.19 -17.39 -2.81
N LEU A 56 10.37 -18.45 -2.90
CA LEU A 56 9.10 -18.41 -3.60
C LEU A 56 8.04 -17.79 -2.70
N HIS A 57 7.43 -16.70 -3.16
CA HIS A 57 6.33 -16.04 -2.45
C HIS A 57 4.98 -16.46 -3.05
N LEU A 58 4.35 -17.50 -2.49
CA LEU A 58 3.05 -18.02 -2.93
C LEU A 58 1.91 -17.15 -2.39
N ILE A 59 1.12 -16.54 -3.29
CA ILE A 59 -0.11 -15.84 -2.94
C ILE A 59 -1.22 -16.88 -2.81
N HIS A 60 -1.73 -17.07 -1.59
CA HIS A 60 -2.93 -17.89 -1.38
C HIS A 60 -4.19 -17.02 -1.47
N GLY A 61 -4.85 -17.05 -2.62
CA GLY A 61 -5.99 -16.19 -2.91
C GLY A 61 -6.43 -16.28 -4.38
N PRO A 62 -7.43 -15.48 -4.78
CA PRO A 62 -7.78 -15.31 -6.18
C PRO A 62 -6.63 -14.70 -6.99
N ILE A 63 -6.56 -14.98 -8.29
CA ILE A 63 -5.47 -14.49 -9.17
C ILE A 63 -5.26 -12.97 -9.15
N GLY A 64 -6.31 -12.18 -8.90
CA GLY A 64 -6.22 -10.71 -8.88
C GLY A 64 -5.16 -10.16 -7.93
N CYS A 65 -5.05 -10.71 -6.71
CA CYS A 65 -4.06 -10.25 -5.74
C CYS A 65 -2.62 -10.47 -6.24
N ALA A 66 -2.36 -11.60 -6.91
CA ALA A 66 -1.05 -11.94 -7.47
C ALA A 66 -0.71 -11.10 -8.71
N SER A 67 -1.70 -10.84 -9.58
CA SER A 67 -1.50 -10.09 -10.82
C SER A 67 -1.27 -8.60 -10.58
N TYR A 68 -2.09 -7.95 -9.74
CA TYR A 68 -1.99 -6.51 -9.50
C TYR A 68 -0.79 -6.09 -8.65
N THR A 69 -0.21 -7.02 -7.91
CA THR A 69 0.97 -6.75 -7.07
C THR A 69 2.27 -7.26 -7.67
N TRP A 70 2.23 -7.78 -8.91
CA TRP A 70 3.41 -8.35 -9.57
C TRP A 70 4.46 -7.27 -9.86
N ASP A 71 5.61 -7.42 -9.21
CA ASP A 71 6.84 -6.63 -9.36
C ASP A 71 6.66 -5.12 -9.13
N ILE A 72 5.67 -4.75 -8.30
CA ILE A 72 5.34 -3.33 -8.04
C ILE A 72 6.42 -2.57 -7.27
N ARG A 73 7.37 -3.27 -6.63
CA ARG A 73 8.47 -2.65 -5.88
C ARG A 73 9.71 -2.42 -6.73
N GLY A 74 9.97 -3.27 -7.74
CA GLY A 74 11.22 -3.28 -8.49
C GLY A 74 12.45 -3.63 -7.64
N ALA A 75 12.37 -4.68 -6.82
CA ALA A 75 13.47 -5.08 -5.96
C ALA A 75 14.65 -5.65 -6.77
N LEU A 76 15.84 -5.09 -6.54
CA LEU A 76 17.08 -5.54 -7.19
C LEU A 76 17.60 -6.82 -6.56
N SER A 77 18.20 -7.67 -7.39
CA SER A 77 18.97 -8.84 -6.96
C SER A 77 20.19 -8.96 -7.87
N SER A 78 21.33 -9.39 -7.31
CA SER A 78 22.55 -9.68 -8.06
C SER A 78 22.72 -11.16 -8.37
N GLY A 79 21.70 -11.99 -8.09
CA GLY A 79 21.75 -13.44 -8.23
C GLY A 79 20.36 -14.03 -8.47
N PRO A 80 19.76 -14.77 -7.52
CA PRO A 80 18.42 -15.33 -7.67
C PRO A 80 17.39 -14.27 -8.05
N GLU A 81 16.48 -14.60 -8.98
CA GLU A 81 15.41 -13.68 -9.41
C GLU A 81 14.01 -14.29 -9.19
N LEU A 82 13.90 -15.29 -8.31
CA LEU A 82 12.64 -16.01 -8.08
C LEU A 82 11.53 -15.09 -7.55
N HIS A 83 11.90 -14.07 -6.77
CA HIS A 83 10.99 -13.03 -6.28
C HIS A 83 10.33 -12.21 -7.39
N ARG A 84 10.92 -12.15 -8.60
CA ARG A 84 10.35 -11.43 -9.74
C ARG A 84 9.19 -12.17 -10.39
N MET A 85 8.97 -13.43 -10.07
CA MET A 85 7.82 -14.20 -10.53
C MET A 85 6.64 -14.04 -9.56
N SER A 86 5.41 -14.23 -10.05
CA SER A 86 4.20 -14.20 -9.22
C SER A 86 3.49 -15.56 -9.28
N PHE A 87 3.27 -16.16 -8.11
CA PHE A 87 2.69 -17.49 -7.96
C PHE A 87 1.40 -17.41 -7.16
N SER A 88 0.31 -18.00 -7.65
CA SER A 88 -0.98 -17.97 -6.99
C SER A 88 -1.57 -19.37 -6.87
N THR A 89 -2.40 -19.59 -5.85
CA THR A 89 -3.26 -20.78 -5.79
C THR A 89 -4.53 -20.64 -6.62
N ASP A 90 -4.83 -19.43 -7.12
CA ASP A 90 -6.01 -19.10 -7.93
C ASP A 90 -7.32 -19.68 -7.36
N LEU A 91 -7.60 -19.32 -6.10
CA LEU A 91 -8.86 -19.72 -5.45
C LEU A 91 -10.05 -19.15 -6.21
N SER A 92 -11.02 -20.01 -6.52
CA SER A 92 -12.31 -19.71 -7.15
C SER A 92 -13.47 -19.92 -6.20
#